data_AF-A0A6S6U7Y9-F1
#
_entry.id   AF-A0A6S6U7Y9-F1
#
_cell.length_a   1.000
_cell.length_b   1.000
_cell.length_c   1.000
_cell.angle_alpha   90.00
_cell.angle_beta   90.00
_cell.angle_gamma   90.00
#
_symmetry.space_group_name_H-M   'P 1'
#
loop_
_entity.id
_entity.type
_entity.pdbx_description
1 polymer ?
#
loop_
_entity_poly.entity_id
_entity_poly.type
_entity_poly.pdbx_seq_one_letter_code
_entity_poly.pdbx_strand_id
1 'polypeptide(L)'
;MTRFILLTLILLGFVHAQDISPAKYAKLVQKGEKVALKLCDETKLSSIKAVNLPDIYKQIEDTNPCIVLNTRNKEALAYFLLAGQTESATSTKGQIEVPKEIKCPVCGMFVAKYPKWVALIEVDTKKHYFDGVKDMMKFYIFDVDFPYDRNKINNIEVTDFYTLQGIDAKKAFYVVGSDVFGPMGNELIPFDTKDAAKNFMKDHSGDQIILFNDITPKLVMGLDGIEYTE
;
A
#
# COMPACT_ATOMS: atom_id res chain seq x y z
N MET A 1 -5.89 -49.84 45.34
CA MET A 1 -6.48 -48.59 44.80
C MET A 1 -5.37 -47.80 44.12
N THR A 2 -5.26 -47.91 42.80
CA THR A 2 -4.37 -47.03 42.03
C THR A 2 -4.91 -46.96 40.61
N ARG A 3 -5.66 -45.90 40.32
CA ARG A 3 -6.22 -45.60 39.00
C ARG A 3 -5.08 -45.08 38.11
N PHE A 4 -4.79 -45.76 37.01
CA PHE A 4 -4.02 -45.21 35.91
C PHE A 4 -4.94 -44.29 35.10
N ILE A 5 -4.66 -42.98 35.12
CA ILE A 5 -5.30 -42.00 34.24
C ILE A 5 -4.44 -41.93 32.97
N LEU A 6 -4.99 -42.45 31.88
CA LEU A 6 -4.44 -42.32 30.54
C LEU A 6 -4.73 -40.90 30.03
N LEU A 7 -3.75 -40.00 30.13
CA LEU A 7 -3.80 -38.67 29.52
C LEU A 7 -3.56 -38.81 28.01
N THR A 8 -4.64 -38.86 27.24
CA THR A 8 -4.61 -38.66 25.79
C THR A 8 -4.21 -37.21 25.51
N LEU A 9 -2.96 -37.01 25.11
CA LEU A 9 -2.45 -35.74 24.59
C LEU A 9 -3.08 -35.51 23.21
N ILE A 10 -4.17 -34.74 23.17
CA ILE A 10 -4.74 -34.25 21.91
C ILE A 10 -3.80 -33.17 21.40
N LEU A 11 -2.91 -33.51 20.46
CA LEU A 11 -2.22 -32.52 19.63
C LEU A 11 -3.27 -31.85 18.74
N LEU A 12 -3.81 -30.73 19.22
CA LEU A 12 -4.46 -29.75 18.35
C LEU A 12 -3.36 -29.15 17.46
N GLY A 13 -3.15 -29.77 16.30
CA GLY A 13 -2.40 -29.16 15.22
C GLY A 13 -3.16 -27.91 14.77
N PHE A 14 -2.71 -26.75 15.23
CA PHE A 14 -3.14 -25.47 14.66
C PHE A 14 -2.70 -25.45 13.21
N VAL A 15 -3.64 -25.71 12.29
CA VAL A 15 -3.51 -25.44 10.87
C VAL A 15 -3.26 -23.94 10.74
N HIS A 16 -2.00 -23.53 10.62
CA HIS A 16 -1.64 -22.16 10.28
C HIS A 16 -2.03 -21.97 8.82
N ALA A 17 -2.98 -21.07 8.57
CA ALA A 17 -3.23 -20.55 7.23
C ALA A 17 -1.90 -20.00 6.71
N GLN A 18 -1.44 -20.48 5.55
CA GLN A 18 -0.21 -19.99 4.93
C GLN A 18 -0.43 -18.57 4.44
N ASP A 19 0.07 -17.59 5.19
CA ASP A 19 0.15 -16.21 4.74
C ASP A 19 1.04 -16.14 3.50
N ILE A 20 0.51 -15.56 2.41
CA ILE A 20 1.23 -15.47 1.13
C ILE A 20 2.25 -14.33 1.15
N SER A 21 3.39 -14.47 0.47
CA SER A 21 4.41 -13.42 0.43
C SER A 21 3.96 -12.15 -0.34
N PRO A 22 4.54 -10.97 -0.07
CA PRO A 22 4.14 -9.69 -0.69
C PRO A 22 4.31 -9.68 -2.19
N ALA A 23 5.44 -10.21 -2.68
CA ALA A 23 5.70 -10.33 -4.10
C ALA A 23 4.69 -11.24 -4.79
N LYS A 24 4.15 -12.24 -4.07
CA LYS A 24 3.05 -13.07 -4.56
C LYS A 24 1.73 -12.30 -4.50
N TYR A 25 1.44 -11.59 -3.41
CA TYR A 25 0.25 -10.76 -3.24
C TYR A 25 0.12 -9.70 -4.35
N ALA A 26 1.14 -8.86 -4.56
CA ALA A 26 1.14 -7.83 -5.59
C ALA A 26 0.96 -8.40 -7.01
N LYS A 27 1.62 -9.54 -7.31
CA LYS A 27 1.42 -10.25 -8.58
C LYS A 27 0.01 -10.77 -8.73
N LEU A 28 -0.61 -11.26 -7.65
CA LEU A 28 -1.99 -11.73 -7.66
C LEU A 28 -2.97 -10.58 -7.87
N VAL A 29 -2.79 -9.44 -7.20
CA VAL A 29 -3.64 -8.24 -7.37
C VAL A 29 -3.56 -7.72 -8.81
N GLN A 30 -2.36 -7.48 -9.35
CA GLN A 30 -2.18 -7.02 -10.74
C GLN A 30 -2.75 -8.00 -11.77
N LYS A 31 -2.63 -9.31 -11.49
CA LYS A 31 -3.22 -10.33 -12.35
C LYS A 31 -4.75 -10.34 -12.21
N GLY A 32 -5.27 -10.16 -11.01
CA GLY A 32 -6.69 -10.13 -10.71
C GLY A 32 -7.41 -8.96 -11.36
N GLU A 33 -6.79 -7.79 -11.38
CA GLU A 33 -7.27 -6.62 -12.13
C GLU A 33 -7.45 -6.94 -13.62
N LYS A 34 -6.44 -7.56 -14.24
CA LYS A 34 -6.53 -7.99 -15.65
C LYS A 34 -7.61 -9.04 -15.89
N VAL A 35 -7.86 -9.92 -14.91
CA VAL A 35 -8.96 -10.89 -14.96
C VAL A 35 -10.30 -10.16 -14.88
N ALA A 36 -10.47 -9.25 -13.92
CA ALA A 36 -11.68 -8.45 -13.75
C ALA A 36 -12.04 -7.69 -15.04
N LEU A 37 -11.07 -6.98 -15.63
CA LEU A 37 -11.29 -6.16 -16.83
C LEU A 37 -11.62 -6.96 -18.10
N LYS A 38 -11.07 -8.17 -18.24
CA LYS A 38 -11.16 -8.93 -19.51
C LYS A 38 -12.18 -10.05 -19.48
N LEU A 39 -12.43 -10.62 -18.31
CA LEU A 39 -13.14 -11.88 -18.16
C LEU A 39 -14.41 -11.76 -17.32
N CYS A 40 -14.69 -10.57 -16.76
CA CYS A 40 -15.80 -10.35 -15.84
C CYS A 40 -16.71 -9.21 -16.28
N ASP A 41 -17.96 -9.31 -15.85
CA ASP A 41 -18.98 -8.26 -15.94
C ASP A 41 -18.85 -7.33 -14.73
N GLU A 42 -18.58 -6.05 -15.00
CA GLU A 42 -18.33 -5.02 -14.00
C GLU A 42 -19.52 -4.81 -13.05
N THR A 43 -20.74 -4.89 -13.56
CA THR A 43 -21.96 -4.63 -12.76
C THR A 43 -22.18 -5.73 -11.74
N LYS A 44 -21.94 -6.99 -12.14
CA LYS A 44 -21.99 -8.14 -11.23
C LYS A 44 -20.82 -8.13 -10.26
N LEU A 45 -19.63 -7.78 -10.72
CA LEU A 45 -18.44 -7.73 -9.87
C LEU A 45 -18.61 -6.71 -8.73
N SER A 46 -19.18 -5.55 -9.04
CA SER A 46 -19.45 -4.47 -8.08
C SER A 46 -20.50 -4.83 -7.01
N SER A 47 -21.26 -5.91 -7.21
CA SER A 47 -22.22 -6.40 -6.21
C SER A 47 -21.58 -7.24 -5.10
N ILE A 48 -20.34 -7.67 -5.30
CA ILE A 48 -19.55 -8.36 -4.26
C ILE A 48 -19.21 -7.34 -3.19
N LYS A 49 -19.39 -7.69 -1.91
CA LYS A 49 -19.16 -6.80 -0.74
C LYS A 49 -18.32 -7.45 0.37
N ALA A 50 -17.83 -8.67 0.13
CA ALA A 50 -17.07 -9.40 1.12
C ALA A 50 -15.68 -8.77 1.35
N VAL A 51 -15.25 -8.74 2.61
CA VAL A 51 -13.97 -8.14 3.06
C VAL A 51 -12.94 -9.16 3.52
N ASN A 52 -13.22 -10.46 3.34
CA ASN A 52 -12.29 -11.55 3.64
C ASN A 52 -12.28 -12.57 2.50
N LEU A 53 -11.14 -13.24 2.31
CA LEU A 53 -10.94 -14.16 1.18
C LEU A 53 -11.98 -15.28 1.09
N PRO A 54 -12.31 -16.03 2.17
CA PRO A 54 -13.33 -17.07 2.10
C PRO A 54 -14.68 -16.58 1.57
N ASP A 55 -15.16 -15.44 2.08
CA ASP A 55 -16.44 -14.87 1.67
C ASP A 55 -16.38 -14.29 0.25
N ILE A 56 -15.24 -13.73 -0.16
CA ILE A 56 -15.02 -13.29 -1.54
C ILE A 56 -15.10 -14.48 -2.50
N TYR A 57 -14.43 -15.59 -2.20
CA TYR A 57 -14.51 -16.79 -3.05
C TYR A 57 -15.93 -17.29 -3.20
N LYS A 58 -16.68 -17.32 -2.11
CA LYS A 58 -18.09 -17.71 -2.11
C LYS A 58 -18.94 -16.77 -2.97
N GLN A 59 -18.80 -15.46 -2.81
CA GLN A 59 -19.57 -14.49 -3.60
C GLN A 59 -19.20 -14.51 -5.08
N ILE A 60 -17.94 -14.80 -5.45
CA ILE A 60 -17.56 -15.02 -6.86
C ILE A 60 -18.35 -16.20 -7.45
N GLU A 61 -18.55 -17.27 -6.69
CA GLU A 61 -19.34 -18.43 -7.14
C GLU A 61 -20.83 -18.10 -7.25
N ASP A 62 -21.39 -17.49 -6.21
CA ASP A 62 -22.82 -17.20 -6.12
C ASP A 62 -23.28 -16.18 -7.18
N THR A 63 -22.50 -15.11 -7.36
CA THR A 63 -22.81 -14.03 -8.31
C THR A 63 -22.47 -14.41 -9.75
N ASN A 64 -21.51 -15.35 -9.92
CA ASN A 64 -20.95 -15.75 -11.21
C ASN A 64 -20.66 -14.54 -12.14
N PRO A 65 -19.79 -13.60 -11.71
CA PRO A 65 -19.57 -12.36 -12.44
C PRO A 65 -18.67 -12.53 -13.66
N CYS A 66 -18.03 -13.69 -13.84
CA CYS A 66 -17.02 -13.90 -14.88
C CYS A 66 -17.34 -15.10 -15.76
N ILE A 67 -16.66 -15.22 -16.89
CA ILE A 67 -16.54 -16.52 -17.56
C ILE A 67 -15.88 -17.55 -16.64
N VAL A 68 -15.99 -18.84 -16.96
CA VAL A 68 -15.39 -19.91 -16.15
C VAL A 68 -13.88 -19.67 -15.95
N LEU A 69 -13.48 -19.43 -14.69
CA LEU A 69 -12.10 -19.16 -14.31
C LEU A 69 -11.39 -20.43 -13.83
N ASN A 70 -10.11 -20.57 -14.18
CA ASN A 70 -9.25 -21.57 -13.53
C ASN A 70 -8.87 -21.12 -12.10
N THR A 71 -8.37 -22.05 -11.28
CA THR A 71 -8.00 -21.81 -9.88
C THR A 71 -7.08 -20.61 -9.69
N ARG A 72 -6.06 -20.44 -10.55
CA ARG A 72 -5.09 -19.34 -10.44
C ARG A 72 -5.67 -17.98 -10.82
N ASN A 73 -6.68 -17.94 -11.69
CA ASN A 73 -7.35 -16.70 -12.07
C ASN A 73 -8.41 -16.32 -11.03
N LYS A 74 -9.10 -17.32 -10.47
CA LYS A 74 -10.03 -17.13 -9.36
C LYS A 74 -9.31 -16.63 -8.10
N GLU A 75 -8.14 -17.21 -7.79
CA GLU A 75 -7.29 -16.72 -6.69
C GLU A 75 -6.87 -15.28 -6.91
N ALA A 76 -6.31 -14.96 -8.08
CA ALA A 76 -5.92 -13.60 -8.42
C ALA A 76 -7.09 -12.60 -8.32
N LEU A 77 -8.26 -12.96 -8.84
CA LEU A 77 -9.47 -12.14 -8.75
C LEU A 77 -9.91 -11.91 -7.30
N ALA A 78 -9.87 -12.96 -6.46
CA ALA A 78 -10.24 -12.83 -5.05
C ALA A 78 -9.31 -11.87 -4.30
N TYR A 79 -8.01 -11.92 -4.56
CA TYR A 79 -7.04 -10.97 -3.98
C TYR A 79 -7.21 -9.54 -4.52
N PHE A 80 -7.55 -9.38 -5.80
CA PHE A 80 -7.89 -8.07 -6.37
C PHE A 80 -9.15 -7.48 -5.72
N LEU A 81 -10.21 -8.28 -5.55
CA LEU A 81 -11.42 -7.83 -4.87
C LEU A 81 -11.15 -7.52 -3.40
N LEU A 82 -10.34 -8.32 -2.72
CA LEU A 82 -9.92 -8.03 -1.35
C LEU A 82 -9.20 -6.68 -1.25
N ALA A 83 -8.35 -6.37 -2.24
CA ALA A 83 -7.66 -5.09 -2.34
C ALA A 83 -8.58 -3.92 -2.75
N GLY A 84 -9.67 -4.17 -3.50
CA GLY A 84 -10.60 -3.13 -3.97
C GLY A 84 -11.78 -2.85 -3.04
N GLN A 85 -12.14 -3.79 -2.15
CA GLN A 85 -13.24 -3.62 -1.19
C GLN A 85 -12.90 -2.72 0.00
N THR A 86 -11.65 -2.24 0.06
CA THR A 86 -11.26 -1.22 1.02
C THR A 86 -11.68 0.20 0.63
N GLU A 87 -12.10 0.45 -0.62
CA GLU A 87 -12.56 1.78 -1.04
C GLU A 87 -13.69 1.75 -2.09
N SER A 88 -14.94 1.55 -1.65
CA SER A 88 -16.08 2.16 -2.36
C SER A 88 -16.12 3.66 -2.05
N ALA A 89 -15.24 4.45 -2.67
CA ALA A 89 -15.48 5.86 -3.01
C ALA A 89 -14.28 6.45 -3.78
N THR A 90 -14.58 7.05 -4.93
CA THR A 90 -13.73 7.89 -5.80
C THR A 90 -12.71 7.19 -6.70
N SER A 91 -12.99 7.23 -8.01
CA SER A 91 -12.10 7.06 -9.17
C SER A 91 -10.81 6.29 -8.92
N THR A 92 -10.67 5.10 -9.53
CA THR A 92 -9.39 4.43 -9.73
C THR A 92 -8.39 5.39 -10.37
N LYS A 93 -7.62 6.11 -9.54
CA LYS A 93 -6.45 6.85 -10.01
C LYS A 93 -5.43 5.81 -10.41
N GLY A 94 -4.93 5.92 -11.64
CA GLY A 94 -3.83 5.09 -12.10
C GLY A 94 -2.54 5.41 -11.34
N GLN A 95 -1.42 4.95 -11.88
CA GLN A 95 -0.12 5.35 -11.37
C GLN A 95 0.05 6.88 -11.48
N ILE A 96 0.80 7.48 -10.56
CA ILE A 96 1.16 8.89 -10.66
C ILE A 96 2.06 9.06 -11.90
N GLU A 97 1.58 9.78 -12.91
CA GLU A 97 2.33 10.03 -14.14
C GLU A 97 3.38 11.12 -13.93
N VAL A 98 4.63 10.79 -14.23
CA VAL A 98 5.79 11.67 -14.02
C VAL A 98 6.49 11.96 -15.36
N PRO A 99 6.61 13.23 -15.77
CA PRO A 99 7.44 13.60 -16.93
C PRO A 99 8.92 13.24 -16.70
N LYS A 100 9.61 12.80 -17.76
CA LYS A 100 10.95 12.16 -17.66
C LYS A 100 12.04 13.07 -17.10
N GLU A 101 11.91 14.36 -17.35
CA GLU A 101 12.86 15.41 -17.01
C GLU A 101 12.67 15.96 -15.59
N ILE A 102 11.58 15.62 -14.92
CA ILE A 102 11.28 16.13 -13.58
C ILE A 102 12.27 15.56 -12.56
N LYS A 103 12.87 16.47 -11.81
CA LYS A 103 13.75 16.17 -10.68
C LYS A 103 13.03 16.44 -9.37
N CYS A 104 13.30 15.60 -8.38
CA CYS A 104 12.88 15.82 -7.01
C CYS A 104 13.50 17.14 -6.50
N PRO A 105 12.71 18.07 -5.95
CA PRO A 105 13.22 19.35 -5.49
C PRO A 105 14.08 19.23 -4.21
N VAL A 106 14.13 18.04 -3.59
CA VAL A 106 14.89 17.79 -2.36
C VAL A 106 16.25 17.16 -2.67
N CYS A 107 16.28 15.98 -3.30
CA CYS A 107 17.54 15.27 -3.59
C CYS A 107 18.10 15.50 -5.01
N GLY A 108 17.32 16.08 -5.93
CA GLY A 108 17.72 16.31 -7.33
C GLY A 108 17.68 15.08 -8.25
N MET A 109 17.21 13.92 -7.77
CA MET A 109 17.07 12.70 -8.58
C MET A 109 15.94 12.83 -9.61
N PHE A 110 16.08 12.15 -10.75
CA PHE A 110 15.01 12.07 -11.75
C PHE A 110 13.89 11.16 -11.27
N VAL A 111 12.71 11.72 -11.01
CA VAL A 111 11.62 11.02 -10.33
C VAL A 111 11.07 9.87 -11.18
N ALA A 112 10.99 10.04 -12.50
CA ALA A 112 10.49 9.02 -13.43
C ALA A 112 11.30 7.70 -13.41
N LYS A 113 12.51 7.68 -12.81
CA LYS A 113 13.30 6.45 -12.61
C LYS A 113 12.80 5.58 -11.46
N TYR A 114 11.95 6.13 -10.59
CA TYR A 114 11.48 5.49 -9.36
C TYR A 114 9.94 5.44 -9.27
N PRO A 115 9.24 4.89 -10.29
CA PRO A 115 7.77 4.96 -10.40
C PRO A 115 7.03 4.31 -9.22
N LYS A 116 7.67 3.40 -8.48
CA LYS A 116 7.07 2.73 -7.30
C LYS A 116 7.04 3.60 -6.05
N TRP A 117 7.82 4.67 -6.02
CA TRP A 117 8.08 5.50 -4.84
C TRP A 117 7.53 6.91 -4.99
N VAL A 118 6.90 7.20 -6.14
CA VAL A 118 6.50 8.55 -6.49
C VAL A 118 5.52 9.09 -5.47
N ALA A 119 5.79 10.31 -5.04
CA ALA A 119 4.86 11.14 -4.33
C ALA A 119 4.69 12.48 -5.06
N LEU A 120 3.57 13.15 -4.80
CA LEU A 120 3.17 14.38 -5.47
C LEU A 120 2.53 15.33 -4.47
N ILE A 121 2.97 16.59 -4.47
CA ILE A 121 2.24 17.70 -3.85
C ILE A 121 1.86 18.68 -4.95
N GLU A 122 0.57 19.01 -5.03
CA GLU A 122 0.08 20.08 -5.90
C GLU A 122 -0.14 21.35 -5.06
N VAL A 123 0.64 22.40 -5.35
CA VAL A 123 0.54 23.71 -4.72
C VAL A 123 0.02 24.68 -5.77
N ASP A 124 -1.18 25.22 -5.57
CA ASP A 124 -1.88 26.08 -6.53
C ASP A 124 -2.05 25.34 -7.88
N THR A 125 -1.31 25.76 -8.92
CA THR A 125 -1.29 25.12 -10.25
C THR A 125 -0.02 24.30 -10.50
N LYS A 126 0.91 24.26 -9.55
CA LYS A 126 2.22 23.64 -9.71
C LYS A 126 2.28 22.27 -9.07
N LYS A 127 2.74 21.28 -9.83
CA LYS A 127 2.99 19.91 -9.38
C LYS A 127 4.45 19.75 -8.97
N HIS A 128 4.66 19.30 -7.74
CA HIS A 128 5.97 18.92 -7.21
C HIS A 128 6.02 17.41 -7.05
N TYR A 129 6.94 16.76 -7.75
CA TYR A 129 7.10 15.32 -7.72
C TYR A 129 8.33 14.95 -6.90
N PHE A 130 8.23 13.85 -6.17
CA PHE A 130 9.27 13.33 -5.30
C PHE A 130 9.52 11.87 -5.63
N ASP A 131 10.76 11.44 -5.48
CA ASP A 131 11.19 10.06 -5.65
C ASP A 131 10.96 9.20 -4.39
N GLY A 132 10.36 9.77 -3.35
CA GLY A 132 9.99 9.07 -2.11
C GLY A 132 9.13 9.94 -1.22
N VAL A 133 8.41 9.30 -0.29
CA VAL A 133 7.55 9.98 0.69
C VAL A 133 8.41 10.77 1.69
N LYS A 134 9.57 10.27 2.07
CA LYS A 134 10.51 10.98 2.95
C LYS A 134 10.88 12.35 2.40
N ASP A 135 11.26 12.42 1.12
CA ASP A 135 11.62 13.68 0.49
C ASP A 135 10.40 14.59 0.30
N MET A 136 9.23 14.02 -0.03
CA MET A 136 7.97 14.78 0.01
C MET A 136 7.72 15.39 1.39
N MET A 137 7.95 14.64 2.47
CA MET A 137 7.72 15.11 3.84
C MET A 137 8.75 16.15 4.26
N LYS A 138 10.00 16.08 3.79
CA LYS A 138 10.96 17.18 3.99
C LYS A 138 10.46 18.48 3.35
N PHE A 139 9.98 18.40 2.11
CA PHE A 139 9.40 19.54 1.41
C PHE A 139 8.13 20.06 2.10
N TYR A 140 7.33 19.17 2.68
CA TYR A 140 6.11 19.53 3.41
C TYR A 140 6.39 20.25 4.73
N ILE A 141 7.35 19.75 5.51
CA ILE A 141 7.60 20.13 6.91
C ILE A 141 8.61 21.27 7.06
N PHE A 142 9.68 21.31 6.26
CA PHE A 142 10.80 22.24 6.49
C PHE A 142 10.63 23.55 5.72
N ASP A 143 9.91 24.48 6.33
CA ASP A 143 9.54 25.77 5.75
C ASP A 143 10.70 26.64 5.29
N VAL A 144 11.80 26.63 6.05
CA VAL A 144 13.00 27.44 5.78
C VAL A 144 13.72 26.96 4.53
N ASP A 145 13.84 25.64 4.36
CA ASP A 145 14.55 25.03 3.23
C ASP A 145 13.70 25.05 1.95
N PHE A 146 12.37 24.99 2.10
CA PHE A 146 11.42 24.94 0.99
C PHE A 146 10.32 26.00 1.14
N PRO A 147 10.55 27.25 0.72
CA PRO A 147 9.60 28.33 0.92
C PRO A 147 8.43 28.27 -0.08
N TYR A 148 7.21 28.02 0.42
CA TYR A 148 5.94 28.18 -0.31
C TYR A 148 4.76 28.33 0.67
N ASP A 149 3.58 28.73 0.18
CA ASP A 149 2.37 28.83 0.99
C ASP A 149 1.65 27.47 1.10
N ARG A 150 1.72 26.84 2.27
CA ARG A 150 1.10 25.52 2.53
C ARG A 150 -0.42 25.54 2.43
N ASN A 151 -1.05 26.70 2.62
CA ASN A 151 -2.50 26.84 2.49
C ASN A 151 -2.97 26.69 1.04
N LYS A 152 -2.04 26.75 0.08
CA LYS A 152 -2.30 26.49 -1.34
C LYS A 152 -2.09 25.04 -1.74
N ILE A 153 -1.79 24.14 -0.81
CA ILE A 153 -1.75 22.71 -1.11
C ILE A 153 -3.18 22.24 -1.39
N ASN A 154 -3.44 21.85 -2.63
CA ASN A 154 -4.75 21.40 -3.07
C ASN A 154 -4.84 19.86 -3.10
N ASN A 155 -3.71 19.18 -3.24
CA ASN A 155 -3.64 17.72 -3.33
C ASN A 155 -2.28 17.20 -2.84
N ILE A 156 -2.30 16.04 -2.17
CA ILE A 156 -1.11 15.29 -1.80
C ILE A 156 -1.38 13.81 -2.12
N GLU A 157 -0.55 13.24 -2.99
CA GLU A 157 -0.64 11.84 -3.39
C GLU A 157 0.65 11.10 -3.10
N VAL A 158 0.51 9.83 -2.75
CA VAL A 158 1.61 8.88 -2.63
C VAL A 158 1.26 7.61 -3.40
N THR A 159 2.26 6.87 -3.85
CA THR A 159 2.05 5.62 -4.59
C THR A 159 1.94 4.45 -3.63
N ASP A 160 0.79 3.78 -3.54
CA ASP A 160 0.64 2.54 -2.75
C ASP A 160 1.69 1.51 -3.18
N PHE A 161 2.42 0.96 -2.21
CA PHE A 161 3.58 0.13 -2.49
C PHE A 161 3.25 -1.18 -3.23
N TYR A 162 2.03 -1.72 -3.08
CA TYR A 162 1.63 -2.99 -3.69
C TYR A 162 0.87 -2.82 -5.00
N THR A 163 -0.10 -1.91 -5.03
CA THR A 163 -0.97 -1.69 -6.19
C THR A 163 -0.33 -0.75 -7.21
N LEU A 164 0.65 0.07 -6.77
CA LEU A 164 1.28 1.14 -7.53
C LEU A 164 0.32 2.27 -7.95
N GLN A 165 -0.86 2.33 -7.33
CA GLN A 165 -1.83 3.39 -7.60
C GLN A 165 -1.53 4.63 -6.77
N GLY A 166 -1.84 5.81 -7.31
CA GLY A 166 -1.82 7.05 -6.54
C GLY A 166 -2.99 7.06 -5.55
N ILE A 167 -2.67 7.21 -4.26
CA ILE A 167 -3.64 7.27 -3.15
C ILE A 167 -3.52 8.60 -2.39
N ASP A 168 -4.59 9.00 -1.70
CA ASP A 168 -4.60 10.19 -0.84
C ASP A 168 -3.61 10.01 0.32
N ALA A 169 -2.55 10.81 0.31
CA ALA A 169 -1.48 10.72 1.30
C ALA A 169 -1.99 10.92 2.73
N LYS A 170 -3.00 11.77 2.94
CA LYS A 170 -3.50 12.07 4.28
C LYS A 170 -4.29 10.91 4.89
N LYS A 171 -4.75 9.96 4.07
CA LYS A 171 -5.50 8.77 4.49
C LYS A 171 -4.65 7.49 4.52
N ALA A 172 -3.48 7.52 3.89
CA ALA A 172 -2.59 6.38 3.81
C ALA A 172 -2.03 5.95 5.17
N PHE A 173 -1.65 4.68 5.23
CA PHE A 173 -0.89 4.07 6.33
C PHE A 173 0.58 3.97 5.93
N TYR A 174 1.49 4.42 6.79
CA TYR A 174 2.92 4.42 6.51
C TYR A 174 3.64 3.42 7.37
N VAL A 175 4.33 2.45 6.75
CA VAL A 175 5.26 1.58 7.47
C VAL A 175 6.62 2.26 7.56
N VAL A 176 7.22 2.21 8.75
CA VAL A 176 8.55 2.74 9.04
C VAL A 176 9.44 1.64 9.61
N GLY A 177 10.74 1.73 9.37
CA GLY A 177 11.74 0.82 9.97
C GLY A 177 11.86 -0.54 9.29
N SER A 178 11.36 -0.67 8.06
CA SER A 178 11.46 -1.93 7.30
C SER A 178 12.84 -2.13 6.66
N ASP A 179 13.12 -3.36 6.23
CA ASP A 179 14.29 -3.74 5.43
C ASP A 179 14.20 -3.38 3.93
N VAL A 180 13.10 -2.74 3.50
CA VAL A 180 12.93 -2.21 2.14
C VAL A 180 13.32 -0.74 2.09
N PHE A 181 14.22 -0.41 1.17
CA PHE A 181 14.73 0.94 0.97
C PHE A 181 14.08 1.62 -0.23
N GLY A 182 13.72 2.89 -0.05
CA GLY A 182 13.43 3.83 -1.13
C GLY A 182 14.71 4.31 -1.82
N PRO A 183 14.59 5.19 -2.83
CA PRO A 183 15.75 5.70 -3.58
C PRO A 183 16.78 6.40 -2.71
N MET A 184 16.32 6.96 -1.59
CA MET A 184 17.14 7.68 -0.60
C MET A 184 17.36 6.88 0.70
N GLY A 185 17.20 5.56 0.72
CA GLY A 185 17.44 4.72 1.91
C GLY A 185 16.18 4.43 2.72
N ASN A 186 16.23 4.54 4.05
CA ASN A 186 15.05 4.30 4.89
C ASN A 186 13.90 5.22 4.48
N GLU A 187 12.69 4.68 4.47
CA GLU A 187 11.54 5.29 3.81
C GLU A 187 10.25 5.16 4.64
N LEU A 188 9.31 6.08 4.41
CA LEU A 188 7.93 6.02 4.83
C LEU A 188 7.12 5.30 3.75
N ILE A 189 6.85 4.02 3.93
CA ILE A 189 6.26 3.19 2.85
C ILE A 189 4.73 3.25 2.92
N PRO A 190 4.05 3.83 1.92
CA PRO A 190 2.61 4.08 1.97
C PRO A 190 1.78 2.86 1.55
N PHE A 191 0.65 2.70 2.22
CA PHE A 191 -0.37 1.70 1.93
C PHE A 191 -1.75 2.32 2.03
N ASP A 192 -2.63 1.92 1.12
CA ASP A 192 -4.03 2.32 1.12
C ASP A 192 -4.79 1.75 2.32
N THR A 193 -4.37 0.56 2.77
CA THR A 193 -5.08 -0.19 3.81
C THR A 193 -4.16 -0.58 4.95
N LYS A 194 -4.71 -0.55 6.17
CA LYS A 194 -3.99 -0.97 7.37
C LYS A 194 -3.55 -2.43 7.30
N ASP A 195 -4.35 -3.30 6.69
CA ASP A 195 -4.02 -4.72 6.58
C ASP A 195 -2.90 -4.99 5.57
N ALA A 196 -2.85 -4.24 4.45
CA ALA A 196 -1.70 -4.27 3.55
C ALA A 196 -0.42 -3.82 4.27
N ALA A 197 -0.49 -2.75 5.06
CA ALA A 197 0.64 -2.27 5.86
C ALA A 197 1.12 -3.32 6.89
N LYS A 198 0.21 -3.99 7.60
CA LYS A 198 0.56 -5.07 8.55
C LYS A 198 1.20 -6.26 7.85
N ASN A 199 0.68 -6.66 6.69
CA ASN A 199 1.27 -7.73 5.90
C ASN A 199 2.68 -7.37 5.48
N PHE A 200 2.89 -6.14 5.01
CA PHE A 200 4.22 -5.65 4.68
C PHE A 200 5.17 -5.69 5.87
N MET A 201 4.76 -5.22 7.05
CA MET A 201 5.59 -5.28 8.26
C MET A 201 6.05 -6.70 8.58
N LYS A 202 5.14 -7.68 8.46
CA LYS A 202 5.44 -9.08 8.75
C LYS A 202 6.55 -9.62 7.85
N ASP A 203 6.56 -9.21 6.59
CA ASP A 203 7.48 -9.72 5.58
C ASP A 203 8.78 -8.92 5.46
N HIS A 204 8.79 -7.68 5.93
CA HIS A 204 9.88 -6.72 5.76
C HIS A 204 10.38 -6.12 7.07
N SER A 205 10.10 -6.80 8.19
CA SER A 205 10.57 -6.40 9.53
C SER A 205 10.27 -4.93 9.87
N GLY A 206 9.09 -4.43 9.49
CA GLY A 206 8.70 -3.05 9.80
C GLY A 206 8.53 -2.85 11.30
N ASP A 207 8.90 -1.67 11.80
CA ASP A 207 8.84 -1.34 13.23
C ASP A 207 7.44 -0.86 13.65
N GLN A 208 6.83 0.01 12.85
CA GLN A 208 5.55 0.63 13.16
C GLN A 208 4.75 1.03 11.92
N ILE A 209 3.42 1.11 12.10
CA ILE A 209 2.49 1.76 11.17
C ILE A 209 2.04 3.08 11.79
N ILE A 210 2.22 4.17 11.05
CA ILE A 210 1.81 5.52 11.46
C ILE A 210 0.89 6.14 10.42
N LEU A 211 0.18 7.21 10.79
CA LEU A 211 -0.62 8.02 9.86
C LEU A 211 0.13 9.28 9.45
N PHE A 212 -0.39 9.95 8.43
CA PHE A 212 0.22 11.17 7.88
C PHE A 212 0.55 12.23 8.95
N ASN A 213 -0.39 12.48 9.87
CA ASN A 213 -0.23 13.50 10.91
C ASN A 213 0.78 13.13 12.01
N ASP A 214 1.19 11.85 12.08
CA ASP A 214 2.17 11.37 13.06
C ASP A 214 3.61 11.50 12.52
N ILE A 215 3.79 11.92 11.25
CA ILE A 215 5.09 12.09 10.63
C ILE A 215 5.71 13.41 11.10
N THR A 216 6.64 13.32 12.04
CA THR A 216 7.31 14.48 12.66
C THR A 216 8.62 14.84 11.94
N PRO A 217 9.12 16.08 12.11
CA PRO A 217 10.47 16.46 11.66
C PRO A 217 11.54 15.48 12.15
N LYS A 218 11.47 15.12 13.43
CA LYS A 218 12.41 14.17 14.06
C LYS A 218 12.38 12.80 13.39
N LEU A 219 11.20 12.30 13.06
CA LEU A 219 11.07 11.03 12.35
C LEU A 219 11.72 11.11 10.97
N VAL A 220 11.37 12.13 10.18
CA VAL A 220 11.85 12.30 8.80
C VAL A 220 13.37 12.42 8.75
N MET A 221 13.97 13.20 9.66
CA MET A 221 15.43 13.34 9.76
C MET A 221 16.10 12.06 10.29
N GLY A 222 15.45 11.36 11.21
CA GLY A 222 15.91 10.06 11.72
C GLY A 222 16.04 9.00 10.62
N LEU A 223 15.23 9.05 9.57
CA LEU A 223 15.36 8.15 8.41
C LEU A 223 16.68 8.34 7.64
N ASP A 224 17.27 9.54 7.71
CA ASP A 224 18.61 9.83 7.17
C ASP A 224 19.73 9.56 8.19
N GLY A 225 19.40 9.06 9.38
CA GLY A 225 20.35 8.88 10.47
C GLY A 225 20.78 10.18 11.15
N ILE A 226 19.98 11.25 11.01
CA ILE A 226 20.28 12.56 11.58
C ILE A 226 19.50 12.73 12.89
N GLU A 227 20.21 13.02 13.97
CA GLU A 227 19.57 13.46 15.21
C GLU A 227 18.98 14.86 15.01
N TYR A 228 17.69 15.01 15.35
CA TYR A 228 16.97 16.27 15.22
C TYR A 228 16.32 16.63 16.54
N THR A 229 16.75 17.76 17.09
CA THR A 229 16.15 18.43 18.25
C THR A 229 15.37 19.62 17.69
N GLU A 230 14.06 19.62 17.89
CA GLU A 230 13.16 20.71 17.51
C GLU A 230 13.61 22.07 18.04
#